data_AF-A0A512J946-F1
#
_entry.id   AF-A0A512J946-F1
#
_cell.length_a   1.000
_cell.length_b   1.000
_cell.length_c   1.000
_cell.angle_alpha   90.00
_cell.angle_beta   90.00
_cell.angle_gamma   90.00
#
_symmetry.space_group_name_H-M   'P 1'
#
loop_
_entity.id
_entity.type
_entity.pdbx_description
1 polymer ?
#
loop_
_entity_poly.entity_id
_entity_poly.type
_entity_poly.pdbx_seq_one_letter_code
_entity_poly.pdbx_strand_id
1 'polypeptide(L)' 'MSPDMQKFLRVLAERGRPIPPRKIGIGCTVAQGKARQAARGLGYVTFDATAGMWAITQAGLEALEKAQGFLL' A
#
# COMPACT_ATOMS: atom_id res chain seq x y z
N MET A 1 -7.12 -10.00 -0.74
CA MET A 1 -6.50 -8.75 -0.20
C MET A 1 -7.53 -8.05 0.69
N SER A 2 -7.14 -7.49 1.85
CA SER A 2 -8.10 -6.77 2.72
C SER A 2 -8.47 -5.38 2.16
N PRO A 3 -9.65 -4.82 2.49
CA PRO A 3 -10.04 -3.48 2.05
C PRO A 3 -9.03 -2.39 2.43
N ASP A 4 -8.48 -2.44 3.65
CA ASP A 4 -7.45 -1.50 4.11
C ASP A 4 -6.14 -1.63 3.30
N MET A 5 -5.74 -2.86 2.94
CA MET A 5 -4.56 -3.09 2.11
C MET A 5 -4.79 -2.56 0.69
N GLN A 6 -5.94 -2.85 0.09
CA GLN A 6 -6.29 -2.35 -1.24
C GLN A 6 -6.30 -0.83 -1.29
N LYS A 7 -6.90 -0.18 -0.27
CA LYS A 7 -6.89 1.28 -0.15
C LYS A 7 -5.47 1.83 -0.01
N PHE A 8 -4.61 1.15 0.75
CA PHE A 8 -3.20 1.53 0.92
C PHE A 8 -2.40 1.45 -0.38
N LEU A 9 -2.50 0.33 -1.10
CA LEU A 9 -1.86 0.19 -2.41
C LEU A 9 -2.39 1.23 -3.40
N ARG A 10 -3.69 1.48 -3.41
CA ARG A 10 -4.31 2.47 -4.31
C ARG A 10 -3.77 3.88 -4.07
N VAL A 11 -3.66 4.33 -2.82
CA VAL A 11 -3.10 5.66 -2.51
C VAL A 11 -1.66 5.81 -3.00
N LEU A 12 -0.85 4.75 -2.88
CA LEU A 12 0.54 4.76 -3.37
C LEU A 12 0.59 4.76 -4.91
N ALA A 13 -0.25 3.94 -5.55
CA ALA A 13 -0.35 3.84 -7.01
C ALA A 13 -0.79 5.16 -7.65
N GLU A 14 -1.88 5.77 -7.15
CA GLU A 14 -2.42 7.05 -7.65
C GLU A 14 -1.40 8.20 -7.60
N ARG A 15 -0.46 8.13 -6.65
CA ARG A 15 0.55 9.17 -6.46
C ARG A 15 1.79 8.94 -7.30
N GLY A 16 2.05 7.70 -7.72
CA GLY A 16 3.17 7.32 -8.58
C GLY A 16 4.56 7.60 -8.00
N ARG A 17 4.66 7.95 -6.71
CA ARG A 17 5.92 8.30 -6.04
C ARG A 17 5.90 7.90 -4.58
N PRO A 18 7.08 7.76 -3.93
CA PRO A 18 7.15 7.46 -2.51
C PRO A 18 6.42 8.53 -1.66
N ILE A 19 5.73 8.11 -0.61
CA ILE A 19 4.88 8.96 0.24
C ILE A 19 5.22 8.75 1.71
N PRO A 20 5.32 9.82 2.53
CA PRO A 20 5.51 9.66 3.96
C PRO A 20 4.22 9.16 4.62
N PRO A 21 4.28 8.36 5.71
CA PRO A 21 3.12 7.77 6.38
C PRO A 21 1.97 8.76 6.65
N ARG A 22 2.30 9.98 7.09
CA ARG A 22 1.33 11.03 7.42
C ARG A 22 0.49 11.48 6.22
N LYS A 23 1.00 11.34 4.99
CA LYS A 23 0.31 11.72 3.75
C LYS A 23 -0.48 10.57 3.11
N ILE A 24 -0.39 9.36 3.65
CA ILE A 24 -1.13 8.20 3.13
C ILE A 24 -2.57 8.20 3.64
N GLY A 25 -2.84 8.78 4.82
CA GLY A 25 -4.17 8.80 5.42
C GLY A 25 -4.67 7.41 5.84
N ILE A 26 -3.74 6.45 6.00
CA ILE A 26 -3.98 5.07 6.41
C ILE A 26 -2.92 4.71 7.46
N GLY A 27 -3.37 4.15 8.58
CA GLY A 27 -2.55 3.81 9.75
C GLY A 27 -3.08 4.37 11.06
N CYS A 28 -4.28 4.99 11.05
CA CYS A 28 -4.91 5.55 12.24
C CYS A 28 -5.59 4.48 13.10
N THR A 29 -5.78 3.27 12.56
CA THR A 29 -6.36 2.12 13.28
C THR A 29 -5.41 0.92 13.26
N VAL A 30 -5.59 0.01 14.22
CA VAL A 30 -4.83 -1.25 14.27
C VAL A 30 -5.00 -2.07 13.00
N ALA A 31 -6.21 -2.10 12.42
CA ALA A 31 -6.49 -2.82 11.17
C ALA A 31 -5.65 -2.27 10.01
N GLN A 32 -5.58 -0.96 9.87
CA GLN A 32 -4.75 -0.30 8.85
C GLN A 32 -3.26 -0.52 9.07
N GLY A 33 -2.81 -0.48 10.33
CA GLY A 33 -1.43 -0.81 10.70
C GLY A 33 -1.06 -2.24 10.28
N LYS A 34 -1.93 -3.22 10.57
CA LYS A 34 -1.76 -4.61 10.16
C LYS A 34 -1.76 -4.75 8.64
N ALA A 35 -2.67 -4.08 7.93
CA ALA A 35 -2.74 -4.12 6.48
C ALA A 35 -1.46 -3.60 5.81
N ARG A 36 -0.87 -2.51 6.33
CA ARG A 36 0.41 -1.97 5.86
C ARG A 36 1.56 -2.96 6.06
N GLN A 37 1.65 -3.59 7.23
CA GLN A 37 2.69 -4.58 7.50
C GLN A 37 2.51 -5.84 6.66
N ALA A 38 1.27 -6.29 6.46
CA ALA A 38 0.97 -7.40 5.57
C ALA A 38 1.34 -7.08 4.11
N ALA A 39 1.05 -5.88 3.62
CA ALA A 39 1.46 -5.44 2.28
C ALA A 39 2.98 -5.47 2.11
N ARG A 40 3.71 -5.05 3.14
CA ARG A 40 5.18 -5.12 3.18
C ARG A 40 5.68 -6.57 3.18
N GLY A 41 5.08 -7.44 3.97
CA GLY A 41 5.43 -8.86 4.04
C GLY A 41 5.19 -9.60 2.72
N LEU A 42 4.18 -9.19 1.95
CA LEU A 42 3.88 -9.70 0.61
C LEU A 42 4.77 -9.09 -0.49
N GLY A 43 5.64 -8.13 -0.16
CA GLY A 43 6.49 -7.45 -1.14
C GLY A 43 5.74 -6.46 -2.05
N TYR A 44 4.48 -6.13 -1.74
CA TYR A 44 3.69 -5.16 -2.52
C TYR A 44 4.11 -3.72 -2.30
N VAL A 45 4.78 -3.45 -1.18
CA VAL A 45 5.31 -2.14 -0.83
C VAL A 45 6.66 -2.26 -0.19
N THR A 46 7.44 -1.19 -0.30
CA THR A 46 8.69 -1.00 0.43
C THR A 46 8.57 0.19 1.36
N PHE A 47 9.32 0.15 2.46
CA PHE A 47 9.50 1.29 3.35
C PHE A 47 10.98 1.62 3.43
N ASP A 48 11.34 2.80 2.94
CA ASP A 48 12.64 3.39 3.16
C ASP A 48 12.67 3.97 4.58
N ALA A 49 13.44 3.32 5.46
CA ALA A 49 13.57 3.74 6.85
C ALA A 49 14.39 5.03 7.01
N THR A 50 15.31 5.31 6.07
CA THR A 50 16.15 6.51 6.07
C THR A 50 15.34 7.72 5.63
N ALA A 51 14.59 7.60 4.53
CA ALA A 51 13.74 8.68 4.04
C ALA A 51 12.39 8.76 4.76
N GLY A 52 11.98 7.69 5.45
CA GLY A 52 10.67 7.59 6.09
C GLY A 52 9.52 7.51 5.08
N MET A 53 9.74 6.87 3.93
CA MET A 53 8.84 6.89 2.78
C MET A 53 8.35 5.49 2.41
N TRP A 54 7.06 5.38 2.06
CA TRP A 54 6.47 4.17 1.50
C TRP A 54 6.41 4.28 -0.01
N ALA A 55 6.75 3.21 -0.72
CA ALA A 55 6.58 3.10 -2.16
C ALA A 55 5.85 1.81 -2.51
N ILE A 56 5.04 1.84 -3.56
CA ILE A 56 4.46 0.63 -4.15
C ILE A 56 5.48 -0.04 -5.08
N THR A 57 5.51 -1.36 -5.07
CA THR A 57 6.35 -2.14 -5.99
C THR A 57 5.57 -2.53 -7.24
N GLN A 58 6.27 -3.06 -8.25
CA GLN A 58 5.62 -3.65 -9.42
C GLN A 58 4.65 -4.77 -9.03
N ALA A 59 5.05 -5.67 -8.13
CA ALA A 59 4.18 -6.73 -7.62
C ALA A 59 2.93 -6.17 -6.91
N GLY A 60 3.06 -5.04 -6.21
CA GLY A 60 1.93 -4.35 -5.58
C GLY A 60 0.97 -3.74 -6.59
N LEU A 61 1.47 -3.18 -7.69
CA LEU A 61 0.64 -2.66 -8.79
C LEU A 61 -0.16 -3.78 -9.46
N GLU A 62 0.50 -4.89 -9.78
CA GLU A 62 -0.14 -6.07 -10.39
C GLU A 62 -1.19 -6.69 -9.45
N ALA A 63 -0.89 -6.77 -8.15
CA ALA A 63 -1.83 -7.26 -7.15
C ALA A 63 -3.06 -6.34 -7.02
N LEU A 64 -2.85 -5.02 -7.11
CA LEU A 64 -3.93 -4.04 -7.10
C LEU A 64 -4.81 -4.14 -8.34
N GLU A 65 -4.21 -4.28 -9.53
CA GLU A 65 -4.92 -4.45 -10.79
C GLU A 65 -5.77 -5.72 -10.80
N LYS A 66 -5.20 -6.87 -10.39
CA LYS A 66 -5.96 -8.14 -10.27
C LYS A 66 -7.16 -8.01 -9.33
N ALA A 67 -7.02 -7.27 -8.24
CA ALA A 67 -8.11 -7.05 -7.29
C ALA A 67 -9.18 -6.08 -7.82
N GLN A 68 -8.86 -5.19 -8.76
CA GLN A 68 -9.81 -4.30 -9.43
C GLN A 68 -10.49 -4.97 -10.62
N GLY A 69 -9.74 -5.75 -11.41
CA GLY A 69 -10.26 -6.52 -12.54
C GLY A 69 -11.19 -7.67 -12.14
N PHE A 70 -11.14 -8.13 -10.89
CA PHE A 70 -12.09 -9.10 -10.34
C PHE A 70 -13.44 -8.48 -9.93
N LEU A 71 -13.56 -7.14 -9.97
CA LEU A 71 -14.78 -6.40 -9.62
C LEU A 71 -15.60 -5.93 -10.83
N LEU A 72 -15.24 -6.37 -12.04
CA LEU A 72 -16.00 -6.21 -13.30
C LEU A 72 -16.48 -7.57 -13.79
#